data_AF-A0A2C9LPV5-F1
#
_entry.id   AF-A0A2C9LPV5-F1
#
_cell.length_a   1.000
_cell.length_b   1.000
_cell.length_c   1.000
_cell.angle_alpha   90.00
_cell.angle_beta   90.00
_cell.angle_gamma   90.00
#
_symmetry.space_group_name_H-M   'P 1'
#
loop_
_entity.id
_entity.type
_entity.pdbx_description
1 polymer ?
#
loop_
_entity_poly.entity_id
_entity_poly.type
_entity_poly.pdbx_seq_one_letter_code
_entity_poly.pdbx_strand_id
1 'polypeptide(L)'
;SDRANFTPLLQRYFVNDTYYKPGGPIFIQIGGEGTADPIWMVEGSWIKYAREYNAFCAMLEHRFYGNSHPTDDMSVSNLQYLSSEQALADLAAFIVDLKNNVDPTAKVITFGGSYPGSLSAWFRLKYPHLVDGAVASSAPLLSEINFIEYLQVVTDSLRTYDGTDACNEAIRKATDSITSALKTAEGRVLIKQSFRLCDSIDPSNEKDIANLFSTLSGNFENVVQYNKDNRAFE
;
A
#
# COMPACT_ATOMS: atom_id res chain seq x y z
N SER A 1 -36.87 0.32 13.31
CA SER A 1 -36.46 -1.01 13.78
C SER A 1 -35.78 -1.70 12.62
N ASP A 2 -34.46 -1.56 12.54
CA ASP A 2 -33.56 -2.43 11.77
C ASP A 2 -32.15 -2.12 12.28
N ARG A 3 -31.90 -2.49 13.54
CA ARG A 3 -30.53 -2.79 13.97
C ARG A 3 -30.24 -4.19 13.42
N ALA A 4 -29.99 -4.27 12.11
CA ALA A 4 -29.40 -5.45 11.53
C ALA A 4 -28.11 -5.76 12.31
N ASN A 5 -27.94 -7.02 12.69
CA ASN A 5 -26.85 -7.57 13.49
C ASN A 5 -25.50 -6.89 13.25
N PHE A 6 -25.18 -5.86 14.03
CA PHE A 6 -23.82 -5.35 14.12
C PHE A 6 -23.06 -6.31 15.04
N THR A 7 -22.43 -7.33 14.45
CA THR A 7 -21.33 -7.99 15.13
C THR A 7 -20.22 -6.94 15.28
N PRO A 8 -19.75 -6.64 16.51
CA PRO A 8 -18.62 -5.73 16.68
C PRO A 8 -17.43 -6.23 15.86
N LEU A 9 -16.82 -5.35 15.08
CA LEU A 9 -15.61 -5.69 14.33
C LEU A 9 -14.52 -6.10 15.32
N LEU A 10 -14.04 -7.34 15.21
CA LEU A 10 -12.80 -7.77 15.83
C LEU A 10 -11.66 -7.38 14.91
N GLN A 11 -10.98 -6.29 15.25
CA GLN A 11 -9.84 -5.78 14.49
C GLN A 11 -8.53 -6.27 15.12
N ARG A 12 -7.69 -6.92 14.32
CA ARG A 12 -6.39 -7.38 14.77
C ARG A 12 -5.45 -6.20 14.93
N TYR A 13 -4.65 -6.24 15.99
CA TYR A 13 -3.55 -5.33 16.18
C TYR A 13 -2.38 -6.04 16.85
N PHE A 14 -1.19 -5.47 16.72
CA PHE A 14 0.01 -5.91 17.42
C PHE A 14 0.51 -4.80 18.32
N VAL A 15 1.22 -5.17 19.40
CA VAL A 15 1.85 -4.24 20.32
C VAL A 15 3.27 -4.68 20.62
N ASN A 16 4.14 -3.70 20.87
CA ASN A 16 5.49 -3.91 21.36
C ASN A 16 5.85 -2.76 22.29
N ASP A 17 6.00 -3.09 23.57
CA ASP A 17 6.34 -2.18 24.65
C ASP A 17 7.79 -2.32 25.13
N THR A 18 8.62 -3.09 24.41
CA THR A 18 10.02 -3.38 24.79
C THR A 18 10.83 -2.13 25.12
N TYR A 19 10.57 -1.01 24.43
CA TYR A 19 11.30 0.26 24.62
C TYR A 19 10.52 1.29 25.44
N TYR A 20 9.28 1.00 25.80
CA TYR A 20 8.40 1.97 26.45
C TYR A 20 8.91 2.32 27.85
N LYS A 21 8.83 3.61 28.19
CA LYS A 21 8.98 4.10 29.57
C LYS A 21 7.80 5.01 29.90
N PRO A 22 7.35 5.04 31.18
CA PRO A 22 6.26 5.93 31.59
C PRO A 22 6.49 7.38 31.13
N GLY A 23 5.45 8.00 30.56
CA GLY A 23 5.52 9.34 29.95
C GLY A 23 6.06 9.37 28.51
N GLY A 24 6.47 8.24 27.95
CA GLY A 24 6.84 8.10 26.53
C GLY A 24 5.62 8.21 25.59
N PRO A 25 5.83 8.53 24.31
CA PRO A 25 4.75 8.61 23.33
C PRO A 25 4.25 7.22 22.91
N ILE A 26 3.10 7.19 22.23
CA ILE A 26 2.59 6.02 21.53
C ILE A 26 2.82 6.22 20.03
N PHE A 27 3.53 5.28 19.41
CA PHE A 27 3.73 5.21 17.96
C PHE A 27 2.79 4.16 17.38
N ILE A 28 2.04 4.54 16.36
CA ILE A 28 1.05 3.66 15.73
C ILE A 28 1.36 3.52 14.24
N GLN A 29 1.78 2.33 13.84
CA GLN A 29 1.87 1.95 12.43
C GLN A 29 0.47 1.61 11.92
N ILE A 30 0.02 2.28 10.86
CA ILE A 30 -1.27 2.00 10.22
C ILE A 30 -1.08 0.85 9.24
N GLY A 31 -1.88 -0.21 9.38
CA GLY A 31 -1.95 -1.31 8.40
C GLY A 31 -2.61 -0.84 7.10
N GLY A 32 -2.18 -1.41 5.98
CA GLY A 32 -2.64 -1.05 4.63
C GLY A 32 -3.44 -2.15 3.95
N GLU A 33 -3.24 -2.24 2.64
CA GLU A 33 -3.94 -3.14 1.74
C GLU A 33 -3.38 -4.58 1.79
N GLY A 34 -3.22 -5.09 3.00
CA GLY A 34 -2.65 -6.41 3.22
C GLY A 34 -2.73 -6.86 4.66
N THR A 35 -2.46 -8.15 4.85
CA THR A 35 -2.35 -8.78 6.17
C THR A 35 -1.27 -8.07 6.98
N ALA A 36 -1.63 -7.58 8.17
CA ALA A 36 -0.68 -7.02 9.11
C ALA A 36 0.31 -8.10 9.57
N ASP A 37 1.60 -7.76 9.49
CA ASP A 37 2.70 -8.65 9.82
C ASP A 37 3.42 -8.18 11.10
N PRO A 38 3.55 -9.02 12.13
CA PRO A 38 4.24 -8.68 13.37
C PRO A 38 5.72 -8.33 13.17
N ILE A 39 6.35 -8.66 12.04
CA ILE A 39 7.73 -8.23 11.74
C ILE A 39 7.90 -6.71 11.83
N TRP A 40 6.86 -5.96 11.45
CA TRP A 40 6.88 -4.51 11.51
C TRP A 40 6.98 -3.96 12.94
N MET A 41 6.65 -4.76 13.95
CA MET A 41 6.81 -4.37 15.35
C MET A 41 8.25 -4.40 15.84
N VAL A 42 9.18 -4.94 15.06
CA VAL A 42 10.61 -5.03 15.42
C VAL A 42 11.55 -4.47 14.36
N GLU A 43 11.05 -4.25 13.14
CA GLU A 43 11.83 -3.75 12.01
C GLU A 43 11.41 -2.33 11.56
N GLY A 44 12.28 -1.72 10.75
CA GLY A 44 12.03 -0.44 10.11
C GLY A 44 12.45 0.80 10.91
N SER A 45 12.43 1.96 10.25
CA SER A 45 12.92 3.21 10.82
C SER A 45 12.09 3.70 12.01
N TRP A 46 10.79 3.41 12.05
CA TRP A 46 9.90 3.81 13.14
C TRP A 46 10.24 3.13 14.47
N ILE A 47 10.71 1.88 14.44
CA ILE A 47 11.19 1.16 15.63
C ILE A 47 12.51 1.76 16.16
N LYS A 48 13.38 2.25 15.27
CA LYS A 48 14.59 2.98 15.69
C LYS A 48 14.22 4.24 16.47
N TYR A 49 13.23 5.00 16.00
CA TYR A 49 12.70 6.15 16.73
C TYR A 49 12.01 5.75 18.02
N ALA A 50 11.25 4.64 18.03
CA ALA A 50 10.61 4.16 19.25
C ALA A 50 11.62 3.88 20.37
N ARG A 51 12.80 3.33 20.01
CA ARG A 51 13.91 3.13 20.96
C ARG A 51 14.46 4.44 21.49
N GLU A 52 14.61 5.45 20.64
CA GLU A 52 15.15 6.76 21.02
C GLU A 52 14.19 7.54 21.93
N TYR A 53 12.90 7.53 21.59
CA TYR A 53 11.87 8.28 22.29
C TYR A 53 11.18 7.51 23.42
N ASN A 54 11.60 6.25 23.66
CA ASN A 54 11.00 5.33 24.63
C ASN A 54 9.48 5.14 24.38
N ALA A 55 9.11 4.93 23.11
CA ALA A 55 7.73 4.87 22.68
C ALA A 55 7.10 3.49 22.90
N PHE A 56 5.80 3.47 23.21
CA PHE A 56 4.97 2.28 23.08
C PHE A 56 4.58 2.11 21.62
N CYS A 57 4.81 0.94 21.02
CA CYS A 57 4.49 0.68 19.63
C CYS A 57 3.20 -0.13 19.50
N ALA A 58 2.34 0.27 18.56
CA ALA A 58 1.20 -0.52 18.13
C ALA A 58 1.09 -0.54 16.59
N MET A 59 0.50 -1.59 16.04
CA MET A 59 0.11 -1.65 14.64
C MET A 59 -1.35 -2.11 14.54
N LEU A 60 -2.19 -1.32 13.88
CA LEU A 60 -3.61 -1.67 13.67
C LEU A 60 -3.80 -2.23 12.27
N GLU A 61 -4.37 -3.43 12.15
CA GLU A 61 -4.71 -4.01 10.85
C GLU A 61 -5.91 -3.31 10.22
N HIS A 62 -5.85 -3.06 8.92
CA HIS A 62 -6.93 -2.40 8.20
C HIS A 62 -8.15 -3.32 8.08
N ARG A 63 -9.36 -2.76 8.21
CA ARG A 63 -10.61 -3.50 7.94
C ARG A 63 -10.60 -4.13 6.55
N PHE A 64 -11.20 -5.31 6.40
CA PHE A 64 -11.22 -6.17 5.20
C PHE A 64 -9.89 -6.80 4.79
N TYR A 65 -8.81 -6.62 5.55
CA TYR A 65 -7.52 -7.25 5.28
C TYR A 65 -7.11 -8.18 6.41
N GLY A 66 -6.35 -9.22 6.04
CA GLY A 66 -5.87 -10.26 6.96
C GLY A 66 -6.98 -10.90 7.78
N ASN A 67 -6.99 -10.67 9.09
CA ASN A 67 -7.97 -11.26 10.00
C ASN A 67 -9.02 -10.25 10.47
N SER A 68 -9.05 -9.04 9.91
CA SER A 68 -9.90 -7.94 10.36
C SER A 68 -11.11 -7.74 9.47
N HIS A 69 -12.05 -8.68 9.49
CA HIS A 69 -13.22 -8.69 8.60
C HIS A 69 -14.51 -8.30 9.34
N PRO A 70 -15.18 -7.19 8.94
CA PRO A 70 -16.46 -6.79 9.54
C PRO A 70 -17.67 -7.58 9.02
N THR A 71 -17.49 -8.34 7.93
CA THR A 71 -18.52 -9.12 7.25
C THR A 71 -18.00 -10.52 6.93
N ASP A 72 -18.89 -11.49 6.76
CA ASP A 72 -18.53 -12.89 6.47
C ASP A 72 -17.86 -13.08 5.10
N ASP A 73 -18.12 -12.17 4.16
CA ASP A 73 -17.52 -12.18 2.82
C ASP A 73 -17.16 -10.78 2.31
N MET A 74 -16.50 -10.73 1.16
CA MET A 74 -16.16 -9.51 0.41
C MET A 74 -17.08 -9.30 -0.81
N SER A 75 -18.35 -9.68 -0.71
CA SER A 75 -19.34 -9.42 -1.76
C SER A 75 -19.45 -7.91 -2.05
N VAL A 76 -19.83 -7.53 -3.28
CA VAL A 76 -19.97 -6.12 -3.69
C VAL A 76 -20.88 -5.33 -2.74
N SER A 77 -21.94 -5.96 -2.22
CA SER A 77 -22.81 -5.37 -1.21
C SER A 77 -22.12 -5.08 0.12
N ASN A 78 -21.16 -5.90 0.53
CA ASN A 78 -20.41 -5.73 1.78
C ASN A 78 -19.24 -4.74 1.63
N LEU A 79 -18.72 -4.55 0.41
CA LEU A 79 -17.66 -3.57 0.14
C LEU A 79 -18.09 -2.11 0.41
N GLN A 80 -19.39 -1.83 0.61
CA GLN A 80 -19.84 -0.51 1.08
C GLN A 80 -19.23 -0.10 2.43
N TYR A 81 -18.73 -1.06 3.23
CA TYR A 81 -18.06 -0.80 4.50
C TYR A 81 -16.53 -0.68 4.37
N LEU A 82 -15.97 -0.89 3.18
CA LEU A 82 -14.56 -0.72 2.86
C LEU A 82 -14.32 0.69 2.32
N SER A 83 -14.11 1.65 3.22
CA SER A 83 -13.74 3.02 2.86
C SER A 83 -12.62 3.54 3.75
N SER A 84 -11.87 4.54 3.27
CA SER A 84 -10.83 5.17 4.06
C SER A 84 -11.42 5.91 5.26
N GLU A 85 -12.57 6.59 5.14
CA GLU A 85 -13.24 7.27 6.26
C GLU A 85 -13.58 6.29 7.39
N GLN A 86 -14.07 5.12 7.00
CA GLN A 86 -14.39 4.03 7.90
C GLN A 86 -13.15 3.46 8.60
N ALA A 87 -12.05 3.25 7.86
CA ALA A 87 -10.77 2.85 8.45
C ALA A 87 -10.17 3.91 9.40
N LEU A 88 -10.33 5.19 9.08
CA LEU A 88 -9.94 6.28 9.98
C LEU A 88 -10.81 6.30 11.25
N ALA A 89 -12.09 5.98 11.16
CA ALA A 89 -12.97 5.87 12.33
C ALA A 89 -12.56 4.70 13.24
N ASP A 90 -12.15 3.57 12.66
CA ASP A 90 -11.60 2.44 13.42
C ASP A 90 -10.32 2.84 14.17
N LEU A 91 -9.41 3.52 13.47
CA LEU A 91 -8.17 4.02 14.07
C LEU A 91 -8.44 5.01 15.20
N ALA A 92 -9.46 5.87 15.07
CA ALA A 92 -9.88 6.78 16.13
C ALA A 92 -10.35 6.03 17.38
N ALA A 93 -11.21 5.02 17.22
CA ALA A 93 -11.69 4.20 18.33
C ALA A 93 -10.52 3.44 18.99
N PHE A 94 -9.67 2.81 18.18
CA PHE A 94 -8.49 2.10 18.67
C PHE A 94 -7.54 3.00 19.47
N ILE A 95 -7.28 4.24 19.02
CA ILE A 95 -6.42 5.18 19.75
C ILE A 95 -7.00 5.53 21.11
N VAL A 96 -8.31 5.79 21.19
CA VAL A 96 -8.97 6.10 22.47
C VAL A 96 -8.78 4.94 23.46
N ASP A 97 -9.05 3.71 23.01
CA ASP A 97 -8.93 2.51 23.84
C ASP A 97 -7.47 2.26 24.24
N LEU A 98 -6.53 2.39 23.30
CA LEU A 98 -5.11 2.17 23.54
C LEU A 98 -4.55 3.19 24.55
N LYS A 99 -4.89 4.48 24.40
CA LYS A 99 -4.45 5.51 25.35
C LYS A 99 -4.96 5.25 26.76
N ASN A 100 -6.21 4.83 26.91
CA ASN A 100 -6.77 4.52 28.23
C ASN A 100 -6.06 3.36 28.92
N ASN A 101 -5.54 2.40 28.14
CA ASN A 101 -4.82 1.24 28.66
C ASN A 101 -3.32 1.50 28.89
N VAL A 102 -2.70 2.40 28.13
CA VAL A 102 -1.26 2.71 28.22
C VAL A 102 -1.00 3.95 29.08
N ASP A 103 -1.43 5.12 28.61
CA ASP A 103 -1.30 6.40 29.30
C ASP A 103 -2.26 7.43 28.63
N PRO A 104 -3.31 7.90 29.33
CA PRO A 104 -4.27 8.85 28.78
C PRO A 104 -3.65 10.18 28.32
N THR A 105 -2.49 10.54 28.86
CA THR A 105 -1.78 11.78 28.58
C THR A 105 -0.71 11.65 27.49
N ALA A 106 -0.40 10.41 27.06
CA ALA A 106 0.63 10.17 26.07
C ALA A 106 0.37 10.87 24.74
N LYS A 107 1.46 11.34 24.14
CA LYS A 107 1.48 11.88 22.78
C LYS A 107 1.37 10.75 21.78
N VAL A 108 0.57 10.91 20.73
CA VAL A 108 0.36 9.86 19.71
C VAL A 108 0.92 10.32 18.37
N ILE A 109 1.74 9.49 17.74
CA ILE A 109 2.27 9.70 16.39
C ILE A 109 1.88 8.53 15.50
N THR A 110 1.26 8.81 14.35
CA THR A 110 0.90 7.77 13.37
C THR A 110 1.96 7.65 12.27
N PHE A 111 2.19 6.43 11.79
CA PHE A 111 3.15 6.08 10.76
C PHE A 111 2.45 5.28 9.65
N GLY A 112 2.83 5.54 8.40
CA GLY A 112 2.32 4.79 7.26
C GLY A 112 3.17 5.03 6.01
N GLY A 113 3.24 4.02 5.14
CA GLY A 113 3.83 4.10 3.80
C GLY A 113 2.77 3.86 2.73
N SER A 114 2.89 4.44 1.54
CA SER A 114 1.87 4.29 0.47
C SER A 114 0.47 4.74 0.94
N TYR A 115 -0.59 3.98 0.68
CA TYR A 115 -1.95 4.25 1.18
C TYR A 115 -2.03 4.42 2.71
N PRO A 116 -1.40 3.58 3.56
CA PRO A 116 -1.26 3.88 4.98
C PRO A 116 -0.64 5.24 5.28
N GLY A 117 0.30 5.70 4.45
CA GLY A 117 0.85 7.04 4.54
C GLY A 117 -0.23 8.09 4.31
N SER A 118 -1.07 7.91 3.31
CA SER A 118 -2.24 8.77 3.07
C SER A 118 -3.23 8.72 4.23
N LEU A 119 -3.52 7.53 4.77
CA LEU A 119 -4.33 7.39 5.99
C LEU A 119 -3.72 8.15 7.17
N SER A 120 -2.41 8.07 7.39
CA SER A 120 -1.72 8.79 8.48
C SER A 120 -1.89 10.31 8.34
N ALA A 121 -1.70 10.86 7.14
CA ALA A 121 -1.91 12.27 6.85
C ALA A 121 -3.37 12.70 7.02
N TRP A 122 -4.31 11.94 6.44
CA TRP A 122 -5.74 12.21 6.54
C TRP A 122 -6.25 12.06 7.98
N PHE A 123 -5.70 11.13 8.76
CA PHE A 123 -6.03 10.96 10.18
C PHE A 123 -5.64 12.20 10.98
N ARG A 124 -4.42 12.72 10.79
CA ARG A 124 -3.99 13.97 11.42
C ARG A 124 -4.88 15.15 11.02
N LEU A 125 -5.31 15.20 9.77
CA LEU A 125 -6.21 16.25 9.27
C LEU A 125 -7.61 16.17 9.90
N LYS A 126 -8.19 14.96 10.01
CA LYS A 126 -9.59 14.74 10.45
C LYS A 126 -9.75 14.58 11.96
N TYR A 127 -8.75 13.99 12.62
CA TYR A 127 -8.73 13.71 14.05
C TYR A 127 -7.53 14.35 14.78
N PRO A 128 -7.25 15.65 14.59
CA PRO A 128 -6.08 16.31 15.21
C PRO A 128 -6.13 16.33 16.75
N HIS A 129 -7.29 16.01 17.34
CA HIS A 129 -7.49 15.89 18.78
C HIS A 129 -7.09 14.51 19.34
N LEU A 130 -6.87 13.50 18.48
CA LEU A 130 -6.47 12.14 18.87
C LEU A 130 -5.01 11.82 18.56
N VAL A 131 -4.38 12.56 17.65
CA VAL A 131 -2.99 12.35 17.23
C VAL A 131 -2.22 13.67 17.27
N ASP A 132 -0.99 13.67 17.75
CA ASP A 132 -0.13 14.86 17.84
C ASP A 132 0.70 15.08 16.57
N GLY A 133 0.98 14.04 15.80
CA GLY A 133 1.74 14.12 14.54
C GLY A 133 1.58 12.90 13.64
N ALA A 134 1.92 13.05 12.37
CA ALA A 134 1.83 12.00 11.37
C ALA A 134 3.10 11.93 10.52
N VAL A 135 3.59 10.72 10.29
CA VAL A 135 4.63 10.39 9.34
C VAL A 135 3.97 9.66 8.16
N ALA A 136 3.88 10.36 7.03
CA ALA A 136 3.22 9.90 5.81
C ALA A 136 4.27 9.67 4.72
N SER A 137 4.87 8.48 4.70
CA SER A 137 5.95 8.13 3.78
C SER A 137 5.39 7.74 2.41
N SER A 138 5.90 8.36 1.34
CA SER A 138 5.50 8.07 -0.05
C SER A 138 3.99 8.02 -0.27
N ALA A 139 3.26 8.93 0.38
CA ALA A 139 1.81 8.93 0.45
C ALA A 139 1.17 9.60 -0.78
N PRO A 140 0.39 8.89 -1.61
CA PRO A 140 -0.41 9.50 -2.66
C PRO A 140 -1.65 10.17 -2.03
N LEU A 141 -1.54 11.45 -1.68
CA LEU A 141 -2.62 12.19 -0.99
C LEU A 141 -3.77 12.59 -1.92
N LEU A 142 -3.49 12.71 -3.21
CA LEU A 142 -4.46 13.07 -4.23
C LEU A 142 -4.87 11.81 -4.99
N SER A 143 -6.17 11.58 -5.10
CA SER A 143 -6.69 10.51 -5.95
C SER A 143 -6.76 10.99 -7.38
N GLU A 144 -6.00 10.35 -8.25
CA GLU A 144 -5.92 10.68 -9.67
C GLU A 144 -6.35 9.46 -10.49
N ILE A 145 -7.36 9.66 -11.35
CA ILE A 145 -7.93 8.58 -12.18
C ILE A 145 -6.89 8.08 -13.21
N ASN A 146 -6.12 9.01 -13.77
CA ASN A 146 -5.09 8.71 -14.75
C ASN A 146 -3.76 9.32 -14.29
N PHE A 147 -3.04 8.58 -13.45
CA PHE A 147 -1.81 9.03 -12.82
C PHE A 147 -0.59 8.76 -13.71
N ILE A 148 -0.49 9.51 -14.81
CA ILE A 148 0.57 9.32 -15.84
C ILE A 148 1.97 9.62 -15.29
N GLU A 149 2.05 10.46 -14.26
CA GLU A 149 3.24 10.91 -13.59
C GLU A 149 4.01 9.73 -12.98
N TYR A 150 3.31 8.67 -12.56
CA TYR A 150 3.94 7.44 -12.08
C TYR A 150 4.87 6.84 -13.15
N LEU A 151 4.39 6.67 -14.38
CA LEU A 151 5.20 6.13 -15.47
C LEU A 151 6.28 7.10 -15.96
N GLN A 152 6.07 8.41 -15.82
CA GLN A 152 7.12 9.41 -16.07
C GLN A 152 8.27 9.22 -15.07
N VAL A 153 7.97 9.06 -13.78
CA VAL A 153 8.97 8.78 -12.75
C VAL A 153 9.68 7.45 -13.00
N VAL A 154 8.97 6.40 -13.44
CA VAL A 154 9.61 5.13 -13.85
C VAL A 154 10.61 5.36 -14.97
N THR A 155 10.22 6.07 -16.02
CA THR A 155 11.09 6.41 -17.17
C THR A 155 12.31 7.21 -16.73
N ASP A 156 12.10 8.22 -15.88
CA ASP A 156 13.18 9.07 -15.38
C ASP A 156 14.14 8.30 -14.47
N SER A 157 13.63 7.40 -13.64
CA SER A 157 14.44 6.53 -12.77
C SER A 157 15.31 5.59 -13.59
N LEU A 158 14.75 4.96 -14.63
CA LEU A 158 15.51 4.07 -15.53
C LEU A 158 16.63 4.81 -16.27
N ARG A 159 16.44 6.09 -16.60
CA ARG A 159 17.48 6.92 -17.21
C ARG A 159 18.71 7.10 -16.30
N THR A 160 18.51 7.05 -14.99
CA THR A 160 19.63 7.17 -14.04
C THR A 160 20.49 5.91 -13.93
N TYR A 161 20.00 4.75 -14.42
CA TYR A 161 20.67 3.46 -14.26
C TYR A 161 21.98 3.37 -15.07
N ASP A 162 21.95 3.74 -16.34
CA ASP A 162 23.10 3.63 -17.24
C ASP A 162 23.78 4.98 -17.53
N GLY A 163 23.25 6.09 -16.97
CA GLY A 163 23.74 7.44 -17.21
C GLY A 163 23.50 7.95 -18.63
N THR A 164 22.72 7.21 -19.42
CA THR A 164 22.31 7.49 -20.79
C THR A 164 20.78 7.28 -20.90
N ASP A 165 20.21 7.31 -22.11
CA ASP A 165 18.79 6.94 -22.33
C ASP A 165 18.66 5.57 -23.01
N ALA A 166 19.72 4.76 -23.02
CA ALA A 166 19.77 3.50 -23.77
C ALA A 166 18.75 2.48 -23.26
N CYS A 167 18.57 2.36 -21.94
CA CYS A 167 17.54 1.50 -21.35
C CYS A 167 16.12 1.88 -21.82
N ASN A 168 15.76 3.16 -21.71
CA ASN A 168 14.46 3.65 -22.15
C ASN A 168 14.25 3.48 -23.66
N GLU A 169 15.28 3.70 -24.46
CA GLU A 169 15.23 3.49 -25.91
C GLU A 169 15.04 2.01 -26.27
N ALA A 170 15.65 1.09 -25.53
CA ALA A 170 15.43 -0.34 -25.71
C ALA A 170 13.99 -0.75 -25.38
N ILE A 171 13.42 -0.21 -24.30
CA ILE A 171 12.01 -0.43 -23.92
C ILE A 171 11.09 0.11 -25.01
N ARG A 172 11.32 1.33 -25.50
CA ARG A 172 10.56 1.94 -26.61
C ARG A 172 10.56 1.06 -27.86
N LYS A 173 11.74 0.63 -28.30
CA LYS A 173 11.88 -0.27 -29.46
C LYS A 173 11.18 -1.61 -29.27
N ALA A 174 11.24 -2.18 -28.07
CA ALA A 174 10.54 -3.42 -27.76
C ALA A 174 9.02 -3.22 -27.85
N THR A 175 8.49 -2.14 -27.27
CA THR A 175 7.06 -1.77 -27.34
C THR A 175 6.59 -1.57 -28.77
N ASP A 176 7.36 -0.87 -29.61
CA ASP A 176 7.04 -0.66 -31.03
C ASP A 176 7.03 -1.97 -31.82
N SER A 177 7.98 -2.87 -31.52
CA SER A 177 8.10 -4.18 -32.15
C SER A 177 6.90 -5.07 -31.79
N ILE A 178 6.51 -5.09 -30.51
CA ILE A 178 5.32 -5.83 -30.03
C ILE A 178 4.05 -5.25 -30.67
N THR A 179 3.90 -3.93 -30.68
CA THR A 179 2.76 -3.23 -31.30
C THR A 179 2.63 -3.58 -32.78
N SER A 180 3.75 -3.67 -33.50
CA SER A 180 3.77 -4.05 -34.90
C SER A 180 3.43 -5.53 -35.11
N ALA A 181 3.97 -6.41 -34.27
CA ALA A 181 3.71 -7.85 -34.33
C ALA A 181 2.25 -8.21 -33.99
N LEU A 182 1.58 -7.45 -33.11
CA LEU A 182 0.16 -7.65 -32.79
C LEU A 182 -0.76 -7.54 -34.01
N LYS A 183 -0.34 -6.83 -35.06
CA LYS A 183 -1.14 -6.61 -36.28
C LYS A 183 -1.26 -7.86 -37.16
N THR A 184 -0.33 -8.83 -37.06
CA THR A 184 -0.32 -10.03 -37.90
C THR A 184 -0.59 -11.30 -37.10
N ALA A 185 -1.09 -12.35 -37.77
CA ALA A 185 -1.36 -13.63 -37.10
C ALA A 185 -0.07 -14.30 -36.62
N GLU A 186 0.96 -14.26 -37.46
CA GLU A 186 2.29 -14.82 -37.19
C GLU A 186 2.96 -14.06 -36.03
N GLY A 187 2.82 -12.74 -35.99
CA GLY A 187 3.38 -11.92 -34.92
C GLY A 187 2.71 -12.19 -33.57
N ARG A 188 1.40 -12.41 -33.53
CA ARG A 188 0.69 -12.83 -32.31
C ARG A 188 1.14 -14.22 -31.82
N VAL A 189 1.39 -15.16 -32.72
CA VAL A 189 1.99 -16.47 -32.36
C VAL A 189 3.38 -16.29 -31.76
N LEU A 190 4.22 -15.43 -32.35
CA LEU A 190 5.55 -15.13 -31.84
C LEU A 190 5.51 -14.48 -30.45
N ILE A 191 4.60 -13.54 -30.20
CA ILE A 191 4.41 -12.91 -28.88
C ILE A 191 4.04 -13.98 -27.85
N LYS A 192 3.06 -14.84 -28.16
CA LYS A 192 2.65 -15.93 -27.27
C LYS A 192 3.82 -16.83 -26.89
N GLN A 193 4.67 -17.20 -27.85
CA GLN A 193 5.83 -18.05 -27.61
C GLN A 193 6.92 -17.34 -26.81
N SER A 194 7.25 -16.09 -27.18
CA SER A 194 8.31 -15.30 -26.56
C SER A 194 8.02 -15.01 -25.09
N PHE A 195 6.77 -14.65 -24.76
CA PHE A 195 6.34 -14.33 -23.40
C PHE A 195 5.66 -15.50 -22.68
N ARG A 196 5.58 -16.67 -23.32
CA ARG A 196 4.95 -17.89 -22.78
C ARG A 196 3.53 -17.66 -22.24
N LEU A 197 2.73 -16.92 -23.00
CA LEU A 197 1.36 -16.60 -22.60
C LEU A 197 0.50 -17.87 -22.55
N CYS A 198 -0.37 -17.97 -21.55
CA CYS A 198 -1.34 -19.07 -21.43
C CYS A 198 -2.30 -19.05 -22.63
N ASP A 199 -2.91 -17.89 -22.86
CA ASP A 199 -3.90 -17.67 -23.91
C ASP A 199 -3.29 -16.91 -25.10
N SER A 200 -3.94 -17.03 -26.24
CA SER A 200 -3.59 -16.24 -27.42
C SER A 200 -4.25 -14.86 -27.32
N ILE A 201 -3.56 -13.82 -27.76
CA ILE A 201 -4.10 -12.45 -27.76
C ILE A 201 -5.19 -12.31 -28.83
N ASP A 202 -6.41 -11.91 -28.44
CA ASP A 202 -7.45 -11.51 -29.37
C ASP A 202 -7.23 -10.04 -29.80
N PRO A 203 -6.86 -9.78 -31.07
CA PRO A 203 -6.61 -8.42 -31.55
C PRO A 203 -7.88 -7.55 -31.63
N SER A 204 -9.07 -8.14 -31.54
CA SER A 204 -10.34 -7.41 -31.51
C SER A 204 -10.76 -6.99 -30.10
N ASN A 205 -10.11 -7.55 -29.07
CA ASN A 205 -10.35 -7.23 -27.68
C ASN A 205 -9.28 -6.25 -27.17
N GLU A 206 -9.63 -4.97 -27.09
CA GLU A 206 -8.73 -3.92 -26.59
C GLU A 206 -8.20 -4.21 -25.17
N LYS A 207 -8.97 -4.95 -24.35
CA LYS A 207 -8.55 -5.31 -22.99
C LYS A 207 -7.42 -6.33 -22.98
N ASP A 208 -7.35 -7.25 -23.95
CA ASP A 208 -6.26 -8.22 -24.04
C ASP A 208 -4.95 -7.51 -24.38
N ILE A 209 -5.01 -6.54 -25.29
CA ILE A 209 -3.87 -5.71 -25.68
C ILE A 209 -3.43 -4.84 -24.50
N ALA A 210 -4.38 -4.16 -23.83
CA ALA A 210 -4.09 -3.34 -22.66
C ALA A 210 -3.49 -4.17 -21.52
N ASN A 211 -4.04 -5.36 -21.26
CA ASN A 211 -3.52 -6.26 -20.22
C ASN A 211 -2.10 -6.75 -20.54
N LEU A 212 -1.79 -7.07 -21.80
CA LEU A 212 -0.44 -7.43 -22.22
C LEU A 212 0.55 -6.31 -21.90
N PHE A 213 0.26 -5.08 -22.34
CA PHE A 213 1.16 -3.95 -22.10
C PHE A 213 1.26 -3.57 -20.63
N SER A 214 0.16 -3.61 -19.88
CA SER A 214 0.16 -3.38 -18.42
C SER A 214 0.97 -4.44 -17.67
N THR A 215 0.88 -5.71 -18.09
CA THR A 215 1.68 -6.79 -17.49
C THR A 215 3.17 -6.59 -17.77
N LEU A 216 3.52 -6.18 -18.99
CA LEU A 216 4.91 -5.92 -19.37
C LEU A 216 5.47 -4.69 -18.65
N SER A 217 4.71 -3.59 -18.59
CA SER A 217 5.11 -2.35 -17.90
C SER A 217 5.28 -2.59 -16.40
N GLY A 218 4.39 -3.39 -15.79
CA GLY A 218 4.43 -3.78 -14.39
C GLY A 218 5.77 -4.34 -13.92
N ASN A 219 6.55 -4.99 -14.80
CA ASN A 219 7.90 -5.45 -14.44
C ASN A 219 8.86 -4.28 -14.16
N PHE A 220 8.82 -3.24 -14.99
CA PHE A 220 9.67 -2.06 -14.83
C PHE A 220 9.21 -1.22 -13.64
N GLU A 221 7.89 -1.07 -13.48
CA GLU A 221 7.25 -0.40 -12.34
C GLU A 221 7.72 -1.02 -11.01
N ASN A 222 7.62 -2.35 -10.88
CA ASN A 222 8.07 -3.07 -9.69
C ASN A 222 9.58 -2.90 -9.44
N VAL A 223 10.41 -3.03 -10.47
CA VAL A 223 11.87 -2.87 -10.32
C VAL A 223 12.23 -1.48 -9.82
N VAL A 224 11.59 -0.44 -10.35
CA VAL A 224 11.86 0.94 -9.92
C VAL A 224 11.33 1.17 -8.51
N GLN A 225 10.11 0.73 -8.22
CA GLN A 225 9.45 0.98 -6.94
C GLN A 225 10.15 0.30 -5.75
N TYR A 226 10.67 -0.91 -5.94
CA TYR A 226 11.25 -1.72 -4.87
C TYR A 226 12.77 -1.90 -5.01
N ASN A 227 13.46 -1.03 -5.78
CA ASN A 227 14.89 -1.16 -6.01
C ASN A 227 15.70 -1.06 -4.70
N LYS A 228 16.24 -2.19 -4.23
CA LYS A 228 16.98 -2.32 -2.96
C LYS A 228 16.11 -2.05 -1.71
N ASP A 229 14.79 -2.11 -1.83
CA ASP A 229 13.92 -2.09 -0.66
C ASP A 229 14.01 -3.43 0.07
N ASN A 230 14.18 -3.40 1.40
CA ASN A 230 14.04 -4.50 2.36
C ASN A 230 14.33 -5.94 1.91
N ARG A 231 15.40 -6.20 1.13
CA ARG A 231 15.79 -7.51 0.55
C ARG A 231 15.92 -8.70 1.52
N ALA A 232 15.77 -8.49 2.83
CA ALA A 232 15.83 -9.54 3.84
C ALA A 232 14.47 -10.18 4.14
N PHE A 233 13.36 -9.62 3.64
CA PHE A 233 12.00 -10.00 4.08
C PHE A 233 11.02 -10.30 2.92
N GLU A 234 11.51 -10.38 1.68
CA GLU A 234 10.78 -10.94 0.52
C GLU A 234 11.18 -12.39 0.25
#